data_AF-X0VP66-F1
#
_entry.id   AF-X0VP66-F1
#
_cell.length_a   1.000
_cell.length_b   1.000
_cell.length_c   1.000
_cell.angle_alpha   90.00
_cell.angle_beta   90.00
_cell.angle_gamma   90.00
#
_symmetry.space_group_name_H-M   'P 1'
#
loop_
_entity.id
_entity.type
_entity.pdbx_description
1 polymer ?
#
loop_
_entity_poly.entity_id
_entity_poly.type
_entity_poly.pdbx_seq_one_letter_code
_entity_poly.pdbx_strand_id
1 'polypeptide(L)'
;HRGRVVDSPGDNILAEFSSVVDAVRGAVEIQEELKVRNAELPENRRMEFRIGVNLGDVIHEEERIYGDGVNVAARVESLADAGGICISRSAYDQVKNKLTLGYENLGEYSVKNIAEPVRIYKVLMDPESVGRVIGEKRVEPKRGPRVAIAVVIAFFLVVGGAVLWKSYQPTVSPPMEVASVEKMAFPLPKKPSLAVLPFDNLSGDPKQDYFSDGITESIITALSNVSNLFVIARKSTFTYKGKQVKVQQVAEELG
;
A
#
# COMPACT_ATOMS: atom_id res chain seq x y z
N HIS A 1 -15.24 -20.48 -31.73
CA HIS A 1 -14.82 -19.13 -31.25
C HIS A 1 -15.51 -18.05 -32.08
N ARG A 2 -16.02 -16.97 -31.49
CA ARG A 2 -16.75 -15.90 -32.23
C ARG A 2 -15.79 -14.93 -32.94
N GLY A 3 -14.88 -15.46 -33.75
CA GLY A 3 -13.93 -14.67 -34.55
C GLY A 3 -14.48 -14.34 -35.94
N ARG A 4 -14.03 -13.22 -36.52
CA ARG A 4 -14.33 -12.83 -37.90
C ARG A 4 -13.04 -12.72 -38.69
N VAL A 5 -12.96 -13.37 -39.85
CA VAL A 5 -11.87 -13.13 -40.81
C VAL A 5 -12.13 -11.78 -41.47
N VAL A 6 -11.16 -10.87 -41.34
CA VAL A 6 -11.26 -9.48 -41.79
C VAL A 6 -10.57 -9.29 -43.12
N ASP A 7 -9.40 -9.91 -43.29
CA ASP A 7 -8.62 -9.83 -44.52
C ASP A 7 -7.84 -11.12 -44.74
N SER A 8 -7.47 -11.38 -45.99
CA SER A 8 -6.65 -12.52 -46.38
C SER A 8 -5.67 -12.15 -47.51
N PRO A 9 -4.69 -11.26 -47.25
CA PRO A 9 -3.76 -10.83 -48.29
C PRO A 9 -2.74 -11.93 -48.61
N GLY A 10 -2.91 -12.57 -49.77
CA GLY A 10 -2.04 -13.66 -50.21
C GLY A 10 -2.21 -14.90 -49.32
N ASP A 11 -1.11 -15.34 -48.72
CA ASP A 11 -1.09 -16.54 -47.85
C ASP A 11 -1.32 -16.21 -46.37
N ASN A 12 -1.51 -14.93 -46.04
CA ASN A 12 -1.77 -14.48 -44.67
C ASN A 12 -3.27 -14.35 -44.43
N ILE A 13 -3.70 -14.70 -43.21
CA ILE A 13 -5.08 -14.52 -42.75
C ILE A 13 -5.07 -13.60 -41.55
N LEU A 14 -5.91 -12.55 -41.61
CA LEU A 14 -6.14 -11.63 -40.51
C LEU A 14 -7.54 -11.87 -39.94
N ALA A 15 -7.60 -12.24 -38.67
CA ALA A 15 -8.85 -12.47 -37.96
C ALA A 15 -8.95 -11.60 -36.71
N GLU A 16 -10.12 -11.04 -36.46
CA GLU A 16 -10.45 -10.30 -35.24
C GLU A 16 -11.33 -11.15 -34.31
N PHE A 17 -11.19 -10.90 -33.01
CA PHE A 17 -12.00 -11.55 -31.97
C PHE A 17 -12.41 -10.50 -30.95
N SER A 18 -13.63 -10.63 -30.43
CA SER A 18 -14.11 -9.79 -29.33
C SER A 18 -13.46 -10.11 -27.98
N SER A 19 -12.76 -11.24 -27.88
CA SER A 19 -12.07 -11.70 -26.69
C SER A 19 -10.71 -12.29 -27.06
N VAL A 20 -9.65 -11.79 -26.41
CA VAL A 20 -8.30 -12.35 -26.57
C VAL A 20 -8.19 -13.79 -26.09
N VAL A 21 -9.03 -14.19 -25.13
CA VAL A 21 -9.10 -15.58 -24.67
C VAL A 21 -9.59 -16.49 -25.80
N ASP A 22 -10.61 -16.04 -26.54
CA ASP A 22 -11.17 -16.79 -27.67
C ASP A 22 -10.20 -16.80 -28.86
N ALA A 23 -9.45 -15.72 -29.07
CA ALA A 23 -8.40 -15.66 -30.09
C ALA A 23 -7.29 -16.69 -29.81
N VAL A 24 -6.77 -16.73 -28.58
CA VAL A 24 -5.71 -17.69 -28.21
C VAL A 24 -6.22 -19.13 -28.24
N ARG A 25 -7.44 -19.38 -27.77
CA ARG A 25 -8.04 -20.73 -27.87
C ARG A 25 -8.23 -21.16 -29.32
N GLY A 26 -8.74 -20.28 -30.16
CA GLY A 26 -8.86 -20.54 -31.60
C GLY A 26 -7.52 -20.81 -32.27
N ALA A 27 -6.47 -20.07 -31.90
CA ALA A 27 -5.12 -20.31 -32.40
C ALA A 27 -4.59 -21.71 -32.02
N VAL A 28 -4.81 -22.14 -30.77
CA VAL A 28 -4.41 -23.48 -30.31
C VAL A 28 -5.15 -24.56 -31.08
N GLU A 29 -6.47 -24.45 -31.21
CA GLU A 29 -7.27 -25.43 -31.95
C GLU A 29 -6.87 -25.51 -33.43
N ILE A 30 -6.57 -24.37 -34.08
CA ILE A 30 -6.07 -24.34 -35.46
C ILE A 30 -4.74 -25.10 -35.57
N GLN A 31 -3.78 -24.87 -34.68
CA GLN A 31 -2.49 -25.55 -34.72
C GLN A 31 -2.62 -27.05 -34.45
N GLU A 32 -3.49 -27.45 -33.52
CA GLU A 32 -3.76 -28.86 -33.22
C GLU A 32 -4.38 -29.57 -34.44
N GLU A 33 -5.37 -28.95 -35.09
CA GLU A 33 -6.01 -29.50 -36.29
C GLU A 33 -5.02 -29.61 -37.45
N LEU A 34 -4.20 -28.57 -37.68
CA LEU A 34 -3.16 -28.59 -38.70
C LEU A 34 -2.10 -29.65 -38.42
N LYS A 35 -1.72 -29.85 -37.16
CA LYS A 35 -0.77 -30.91 -36.76
C LYS A 35 -1.29 -32.29 -37.11
N VAL A 36 -2.57 -32.56 -36.86
CA VAL A 36 -3.22 -33.84 -37.24
C VAL A 36 -3.20 -34.02 -38.75
N ARG A 37 -3.62 -33.01 -39.53
CA ARG A 37 -3.65 -33.08 -40.99
C ARG A 37 -2.25 -33.22 -41.60
N ASN A 38 -1.25 -32.52 -41.06
CA ASN A 38 0.13 -32.57 -41.54
C ASN A 38 0.82 -33.91 -41.24
N ALA A 39 0.35 -34.68 -40.24
CA ALA A 39 0.90 -35.99 -39.93
C ALA A 39 0.67 -37.01 -41.04
N GLU A 40 -0.39 -36.84 -41.83
CA GLU A 40 -0.74 -37.71 -42.97
C GLU A 40 -0.02 -37.30 -44.27
N LEU A 41 0.66 -36.15 -44.27
CA LEU A 41 1.29 -35.58 -45.46
C LEU A 41 2.81 -35.78 -45.45
N PRO A 42 3.43 -35.97 -46.63
CA PRO A 42 4.88 -35.91 -46.75
C PRO A 42 5.39 -34.51 -46.39
N GLU A 43 6.61 -34.44 -45.88
CA GLU A 43 7.20 -33.21 -45.30
C GLU A 43 7.11 -31.99 -46.24
N ASN A 44 7.31 -32.20 -47.53
CA ASN A 44 7.23 -31.15 -48.55
C ASN A 44 5.81 -30.64 -48.86
N ARG A 45 4.78 -31.24 -48.28
CA ARG A 45 3.37 -30.84 -48.43
C ARG A 45 2.74 -30.38 -47.11
N ARG A 46 3.49 -30.40 -46.02
CA ARG A 46 3.00 -29.91 -44.72
C ARG A 46 2.83 -28.40 -44.78
N MET A 47 1.72 -27.91 -44.26
CA MET A 47 1.45 -26.48 -44.14
C MET A 47 1.61 -26.08 -42.68
N GLU A 48 2.72 -25.43 -42.35
CA GLU A 48 3.03 -25.00 -40.99
C GLU A 48 2.76 -23.50 -40.86
N PHE A 49 1.60 -23.15 -40.31
CA PHE A 49 1.22 -21.77 -40.09
C PHE A 49 1.95 -21.20 -38.87
N ARG A 50 2.35 -19.93 -38.96
CA ARG A 50 2.77 -19.11 -37.83
C ARG A 50 1.57 -18.29 -37.38
N ILE A 51 1.33 -18.21 -36.08
CA ILE A 51 0.21 -17.43 -35.54
C ILE A 51 0.72 -16.41 -34.53
N GLY A 52 0.33 -15.15 -34.73
CA GLY A 52 0.55 -14.05 -33.80
C GLY A 52 -0.75 -13.51 -33.23
N VAL A 53 -0.86 -13.38 -31.91
CA VAL A 53 -2.03 -12.78 -31.26
C VAL A 53 -1.62 -11.52 -30.51
N ASN A 54 -2.32 -10.43 -30.78
CA ASN A 54 -2.15 -9.16 -30.07
C ASN A 54 -3.50 -8.64 -29.56
N LEU A 55 -3.46 -7.92 -28.44
CA LEU A 55 -4.56 -7.09 -27.96
C LEU A 55 -4.17 -5.62 -28.10
N GLY A 56 -4.95 -4.85 -28.86
CA GLY A 56 -4.75 -3.42 -29.06
C GLY A 56 -5.92 -2.79 -29.81
N ASP A 57 -5.90 -1.46 -29.90
CA ASP A 57 -6.95 -0.70 -30.57
C ASP A 57 -6.86 -0.85 -32.10
N VAL A 58 -8.03 -0.98 -32.73
CA VAL A 58 -8.18 -1.08 -34.18
C VAL A 58 -9.32 -0.16 -34.63
N ILE A 59 -9.13 0.45 -35.80
CA ILE A 59 -10.13 1.29 -36.47
C ILE A 59 -10.72 0.47 -37.61
N HIS A 60 -12.05 0.42 -37.66
CA HIS A 60 -12.77 -0.29 -38.70
C HIS A 60 -13.17 0.70 -39.80
N GLU A 61 -12.68 0.47 -41.02
CA GLU A 61 -13.13 1.18 -42.21
C GLU A 61 -13.71 0.16 -43.18
N GLU A 62 -15.04 0.23 -43.38
CA GLU A 62 -15.81 -0.72 -44.19
C GLU A 62 -15.63 -2.17 -43.72
N GLU A 63 -14.83 -2.96 -44.44
CA GLU A 63 -14.52 -4.36 -44.13
C GLU A 63 -13.05 -4.58 -43.74
N ARG A 64 -12.25 -3.51 -43.62
CA ARG A 64 -10.83 -3.60 -43.26
C ARG A 64 -10.55 -3.02 -41.88
N ILE A 65 -9.53 -3.56 -41.23
CA ILE A 65 -9.03 -3.04 -39.95
C ILE A 65 -7.66 -2.40 -40.13
N TYR A 66 -7.50 -1.24 -39.53
CA TYR A 66 -6.23 -0.51 -39.51
C TYR A 66 -5.89 -0.10 -38.08
N GLY A 67 -4.60 0.13 -37.84
CA GLY A 67 -4.11 0.63 -36.57
C GLY A 67 -2.86 -0.11 -36.10
N ASP A 68 -2.27 0.43 -35.04
CA ASP A 68 -1.05 -0.11 -34.45
C ASP A 68 -1.25 -1.55 -33.93
N GLY A 69 -2.47 -1.89 -33.51
CA GLY A 69 -2.83 -3.24 -33.09
C GLY A 69 -2.55 -4.31 -34.14
N VAL A 70 -2.82 -4.00 -35.42
CA VAL A 70 -2.61 -4.91 -36.57
C VAL A 70 -1.13 -5.06 -36.88
N ASN A 71 -0.39 -3.94 -36.88
CA ASN A 71 1.05 -3.93 -37.11
C ASN A 71 1.81 -4.76 -36.05
N VAL A 72 1.41 -4.64 -34.79
CA VAL A 72 1.97 -5.46 -33.70
C VAL A 72 1.61 -6.93 -33.87
N ALA A 73 0.37 -7.27 -34.24
CA ALA A 73 -0.04 -8.66 -34.46
C ALA A 73 0.79 -9.35 -35.57
N ALA A 74 0.97 -8.68 -36.71
CA ALA A 74 1.81 -9.17 -37.81
C ALA A 74 3.26 -9.37 -37.36
N ARG A 75 3.77 -8.49 -36.48
CA ARG A 75 5.11 -8.69 -35.93
C ARG A 75 5.18 -9.89 -34.98
N VAL A 76 4.20 -10.04 -34.10
CA VAL A 76 4.14 -11.15 -33.16
C VAL A 76 4.12 -12.48 -33.95
N GLU A 77 3.39 -12.54 -35.07
CA GLU A 77 3.39 -13.69 -35.99
C GLU A 77 4.78 -13.97 -36.56
N SER A 78 5.49 -12.94 -37.03
CA SER A 78 6.83 -13.11 -37.63
C SER A 78 7.89 -13.69 -36.68
N LEU A 79 7.62 -13.67 -35.37
CA LEU A 79 8.50 -14.22 -34.33
C LEU A 79 8.09 -15.64 -33.89
N ALA A 80 6.95 -16.14 -34.35
CA ALA A 80 6.53 -17.51 -34.06
C ALA A 80 7.35 -18.49 -34.91
N ASP A 81 7.68 -19.64 -34.32
CA ASP A 81 8.20 -20.77 -35.08
C ASP A 81 7.12 -21.33 -36.01
N ALA A 82 7.51 -22.09 -37.04
CA ALA A 82 6.57 -22.79 -37.90
C ALA A 82 5.71 -23.77 -37.06
N GLY A 83 4.37 -23.68 -37.18
CA GLY A 83 3.44 -24.41 -36.32
C GLY A 83 3.32 -23.84 -34.89
N GLY A 84 3.95 -22.69 -34.63
CA GLY A 84 3.98 -22.03 -33.34
C GLY A 84 2.95 -20.92 -33.17
N ILE A 85 2.73 -20.54 -31.90
CA ILE A 85 1.87 -19.42 -31.52
C ILE A 85 2.69 -18.48 -30.64
N CYS A 86 2.75 -17.21 -31.04
CA CYS A 86 3.27 -16.14 -30.20
C CYS A 86 2.15 -15.16 -29.83
N ILE A 87 2.24 -14.60 -28.63
CA ILE A 87 1.31 -13.62 -28.11
C ILE A 87 2.06 -12.41 -27.56
N SER A 88 1.50 -11.22 -27.70
CA SER A 88 2.04 -10.02 -27.07
C SER A 88 1.82 -10.03 -25.55
N ARG A 89 2.56 -9.19 -24.82
CA ARG A 89 2.37 -9.01 -23.37
C ARG A 89 0.92 -8.67 -22.99
N SER A 90 0.28 -7.77 -23.74
CA SER A 90 -1.11 -7.36 -23.46
C SER A 90 -2.07 -8.54 -23.58
N ALA A 91 -1.86 -9.42 -24.55
CA ALA A 91 -2.60 -10.66 -24.67
C ALA A 91 -2.27 -11.65 -23.54
N TYR A 92 -0.99 -11.88 -23.25
CA TYR A 92 -0.53 -12.76 -22.18
C TYR A 92 -1.14 -12.40 -20.83
N ASP A 93 -1.12 -11.12 -20.45
CA ASP A 93 -1.64 -10.66 -19.16
C ASP A 93 -3.14 -10.94 -18.99
N GLN A 94 -3.89 -11.01 -20.09
CA GLN A 94 -5.32 -11.33 -20.08
C GLN A 94 -5.63 -12.83 -20.07
N VAL A 95 -4.74 -13.68 -20.57
CA VAL A 95 -4.98 -15.12 -20.73
C VAL A 95 -4.30 -16.01 -19.70
N LYS A 96 -3.20 -15.56 -19.09
CA LYS A 96 -2.35 -16.38 -18.18
C LYS A 96 -3.09 -17.04 -17.01
N ASN A 97 -4.18 -16.44 -16.54
CA ASN A 97 -5.00 -16.97 -15.44
C ASN A 97 -6.33 -17.59 -15.92
N LYS A 98 -6.59 -17.60 -17.22
CA LYS A 98 -7.86 -18.03 -17.81
C LYS A 98 -7.71 -19.28 -18.68
N LEU A 99 -6.53 -19.47 -19.28
CA LEU A 99 -6.20 -20.62 -20.10
C LEU A 99 -5.14 -21.47 -19.42
N THR A 100 -5.40 -22.78 -19.38
CA THR A 100 -4.52 -23.79 -18.79
C THR A 100 -3.44 -24.20 -19.79
N LEU A 101 -2.58 -23.25 -20.17
CA LEU A 101 -1.52 -23.39 -21.16
C LEU A 101 -0.16 -23.08 -20.53
N GLY A 102 0.92 -23.55 -21.16
CA GLY A 102 2.28 -23.10 -20.83
C GLY A 102 2.66 -21.86 -21.64
N TYR A 103 3.59 -21.07 -21.11
CA TYR A 103 4.10 -19.89 -21.81
C TYR A 103 5.63 -19.80 -21.68
N GLU A 104 6.32 -19.32 -22.71
CA GLU A 104 7.74 -19.04 -22.67
C GLU A 104 7.99 -17.56 -23.01
N ASN A 105 8.72 -16.85 -22.16
CA ASN A 105 9.05 -15.44 -22.38
C ASN A 105 10.24 -15.32 -23.36
N LEU A 106 9.98 -14.80 -24.56
CA LEU A 106 11.00 -14.59 -25.58
C LEU A 106 11.75 -13.25 -25.42
N GLY A 107 11.32 -12.40 -24.48
CA GLY A 107 11.92 -11.10 -24.22
C GLY A 107 11.26 -9.94 -24.99
N GLU A 108 11.98 -8.82 -25.05
CA GLU A 108 11.53 -7.57 -25.68
C GLU A 108 12.13 -7.40 -27.07
N TYR A 109 11.27 -7.09 -28.05
CA TYR A 109 11.66 -6.86 -29.43
C TYR A 109 11.29 -5.43 -29.84
N SER A 110 12.31 -4.64 -30.21
CA SER A 110 12.12 -3.32 -30.82
C SER A 110 11.80 -3.46 -32.31
N VAL A 111 10.91 -2.64 -32.84
CA VAL A 111 10.55 -2.65 -34.26
C VAL A 111 10.67 -1.27 -34.89
N LYS A 112 10.82 -1.25 -36.21
CA LYS A 112 10.76 0.00 -36.98
C LYS A 112 9.36 0.59 -36.78
N ASN A 113 9.29 1.87 -36.45
CA ASN A 113 8.06 2.66 -36.29
C ASN A 113 7.23 2.44 -35.01
N ILE A 114 7.77 1.78 -33.97
CA ILE A 114 7.13 1.75 -32.64
C ILE A 114 8.16 2.19 -31.60
N ALA A 115 7.81 3.19 -30.79
CA ALA A 115 8.71 3.78 -29.79
C ALA A 115 9.01 2.83 -28.61
N GLU A 116 8.07 1.96 -28.24
CA GLU A 116 8.19 1.04 -27.12
C GLU A 116 8.43 -0.41 -27.58
N PRO A 117 9.44 -1.12 -27.03
CA PRO A 117 9.67 -2.52 -27.32
C PRO A 117 8.49 -3.40 -26.91
N VAL A 118 8.08 -4.32 -27.79
CA VAL A 118 6.99 -5.26 -27.50
C VAL A 118 7.57 -6.53 -26.89
N ARG A 119 7.07 -6.90 -25.71
CA ARG A 119 7.43 -8.17 -25.06
C ARG A 119 6.56 -9.31 -25.59
N ILE A 120 7.18 -10.42 -25.94
CA ILE A 120 6.57 -11.54 -26.65
C ILE A 120 6.65 -12.81 -25.80
N TYR A 121 5.57 -13.59 -25.85
CA TYR A 121 5.45 -14.88 -25.17
C TYR A 121 5.07 -15.95 -26.20
N LYS A 122 5.79 -17.06 -26.21
CA LYS A 122 5.43 -18.26 -26.97
C LYS A 122 4.43 -19.09 -26.17
N VAL A 123 3.38 -19.58 -26.81
CA VAL A 123 2.43 -20.50 -26.18
C VAL A 123 2.97 -21.93 -26.33
N LEU A 124 3.05 -22.64 -25.21
CA LEU A 124 3.48 -24.03 -25.16
C LEU A 124 2.24 -24.91 -25.15
N MET A 125 2.08 -25.73 -26.19
CA MET A 125 0.92 -26.60 -26.41
C MET A 125 1.13 -28.03 -25.86
N ASP A 126 2.33 -28.36 -25.39
CA ASP A 126 2.61 -29.69 -24.85
C ASP A 126 1.99 -29.88 -23.46
N PRO A 127 1.36 -31.03 -23.15
CA PRO A 127 0.70 -31.28 -21.87
C PRO A 127 1.60 -31.09 -20.64
N GLU A 128 2.91 -31.33 -20.78
CA GLU A 128 3.89 -31.16 -19.68
C GLU A 128 4.21 -29.70 -19.35
N SER A 129 3.86 -28.78 -20.24
CA SER A 129 4.14 -27.34 -20.11
C SER A 129 3.00 -26.55 -19.44
N VAL A 130 1.85 -27.20 -19.24
CA VAL A 130 0.64 -26.59 -18.66
C VAL A 130 0.94 -25.92 -17.31
N GLY A 131 0.64 -24.62 -17.21
CA GLY A 131 0.84 -23.84 -15.99
C GLY A 131 2.29 -23.43 -15.70
N ARG A 132 3.24 -23.72 -16.60
CA ARG A 132 4.63 -23.26 -16.48
C ARG A 132 4.85 -22.01 -17.32
N VAL A 133 5.51 -21.02 -16.74
CA VAL A 133 6.06 -19.86 -17.46
C VAL A 133 7.58 -19.99 -17.48
N ILE A 134 8.14 -20.38 -18.63
CA ILE A 134 9.58 -20.53 -18.83
C ILE A 134 10.18 -19.17 -19.22
N GLY A 135 11.34 -18.80 -18.67
CA GLY A 135 12.05 -17.59 -19.10
C GLY A 135 11.60 -16.28 -18.47
N GLU A 136 10.64 -16.28 -17.53
CA GLU A 136 10.53 -15.15 -16.60
C GLU A 136 11.78 -15.16 -15.70
N LYS A 137 12.78 -14.35 -16.06
CA LYS A 137 13.62 -13.74 -15.02
C LYS A 137 12.63 -13.08 -14.09
N ARG A 138 12.39 -13.68 -12.92
CA ARG A 138 11.85 -12.95 -11.76
C ARG A 138 12.62 -11.65 -11.77
N VAL A 139 11.94 -10.55 -12.08
CA VAL A 139 12.49 -9.24 -11.83
C VAL A 139 12.50 -9.18 -10.31
N GLU A 140 13.55 -9.72 -9.70
CA GLU A 140 13.95 -9.28 -8.39
C GLU A 140 13.94 -7.76 -8.50
N PRO A 141 13.16 -7.05 -7.67
CA PRO A 141 13.13 -5.61 -7.73
C PRO A 141 14.57 -5.19 -7.54
N LYS A 142 15.21 -4.71 -8.62
CA LYS A 142 16.55 -4.13 -8.55
C LYS A 142 16.39 -2.94 -7.62
N ARG A 143 16.66 -3.17 -6.35
CA ARG A 143 16.83 -2.16 -5.32
C ARG A 143 18.03 -1.34 -5.79
N GLY A 144 17.76 -0.37 -6.65
CA GLY A 144 18.78 0.55 -7.13
C GLY A 144 19.44 1.24 -5.94
N PRO A 145 20.54 2.00 -6.15
CA PRO A 145 21.26 2.68 -5.07
C PRO A 145 20.35 3.61 -4.24
N ARG A 146 19.17 3.97 -4.75
CA ARG A 146 18.11 4.69 -4.03
C ARG A 146 17.57 3.96 -2.79
N VAL A 147 17.51 2.62 -2.77
CA VAL A 147 17.06 1.87 -1.58
C VAL A 147 18.15 1.85 -0.52
N ALA A 148 19.42 1.71 -0.92
CA ALA A 148 20.54 1.86 0.01
C ALA A 148 20.58 3.28 0.61
N ILE A 149 20.38 4.30 -0.22
CA ILE A 149 20.28 5.70 0.23
C ILE A 149 19.09 5.88 1.19
N ALA A 150 17.92 5.32 0.88
CA ALA A 150 16.75 5.40 1.76
C ALA A 150 16.97 4.69 3.11
N VAL A 151 17.67 3.55 3.12
CA VAL A 151 18.04 2.84 4.36
C VAL A 151 19.04 3.65 5.18
N VAL A 152 20.03 4.29 4.53
CA VAL A 152 20.99 5.18 5.20
C VAL A 152 20.29 6.41 5.78
N ILE A 153 19.40 7.05 5.02
CA ILE A 153 18.59 8.19 5.50
C ILE A 153 17.69 7.75 6.67
N ALA A 154 17.00 6.62 6.55
CA ALA A 154 16.18 6.10 7.64
C ALA A 154 17.01 5.79 8.88
N PHE A 155 18.21 5.22 8.72
CA PHE A 155 19.14 4.99 9.82
C PHE A 155 19.56 6.30 10.50
N PHE A 156 19.93 7.33 9.73
CA PHE A 156 20.27 8.65 10.29
C PHE A 156 19.08 9.37 10.91
N LEU A 157 17.85 9.19 10.39
CA LEU A 157 16.63 9.72 11.00
C LEU A 157 16.31 9.01 12.33
N VAL A 158 16.49 7.69 12.40
CA VAL A 158 16.29 6.92 13.64
C VAL A 158 17.35 7.27 14.68
N VAL A 159 18.62 7.35 14.29
CA VAL A 159 19.72 7.72 15.19
C VAL A 159 19.59 9.18 15.62
N GLY A 160 19.30 10.09 14.69
CA GLY A 160 19.04 11.50 14.98
C GLY A 160 17.83 11.69 15.88
N GLY A 161 16.74 10.94 15.64
CA GLY A 161 15.57 10.89 16.50
C GLY A 161 15.87 10.36 17.89
N ALA A 162 16.71 9.32 18.03
CA ALA A 162 17.12 8.78 19.32
C ALA A 162 18.07 9.71 20.09
N VAL A 163 18.97 10.40 19.40
CA VAL A 163 19.85 11.43 19.98
C VAL A 163 19.03 12.65 20.42
N LEU A 164 18.10 13.11 19.58
CA LEU A 164 17.13 14.13 19.95
C LEU A 164 16.29 13.68 21.13
N TRP A 165 15.73 12.47 21.13
CA TRP A 165 14.95 11.93 22.25
C TRP A 165 15.74 11.84 23.56
N LYS A 166 17.02 11.46 23.49
CA LYS A 166 17.92 11.47 24.66
C LYS A 166 18.24 12.89 25.13
N SER A 167 18.33 13.85 24.21
CA SER A 167 18.59 15.26 24.50
C SER A 167 17.34 16.07 24.86
N TYR A 168 16.16 15.59 24.47
CA TYR A 168 14.82 16.13 24.73
C TYR A 168 14.02 15.22 25.67
N GLN A 169 14.69 14.38 26.47
CA GLN A 169 14.07 14.00 27.75
C GLN A 169 13.78 15.32 28.43
N PRO A 170 12.50 15.72 28.56
CA PRO A 170 12.19 16.91 29.32
C PRO A 170 12.74 16.58 30.69
N THR A 171 13.68 17.40 31.15
CA THR A 171 13.95 17.49 32.58
C THR A 171 12.58 17.50 33.23
N VAL A 172 12.29 16.42 33.98
CA VAL A 172 11.22 16.37 34.96
C VAL A 172 11.11 17.78 35.52
N SER A 173 9.90 18.36 35.42
CA SER A 173 9.56 19.69 35.90
C SER A 173 10.49 20.12 37.04
N PRO A 174 11.10 21.33 37.00
CA PRO A 174 12.09 21.74 37.99
C PRO A 174 11.59 21.29 39.37
N PRO A 175 12.41 20.55 40.15
CA PRO A 175 11.93 19.77 41.27
C PRO A 175 11.07 20.69 42.12
N MET A 176 9.76 20.44 42.11
CA MET A 176 8.85 21.09 43.03
C MET A 176 9.40 20.67 44.38
N GLU A 177 10.00 21.61 45.11
CA GLU A 177 10.60 21.36 46.42
C GLU A 177 9.51 20.65 47.23
N VAL A 178 9.70 19.37 47.57
CA VAL A 178 8.63 18.57 48.16
C VAL A 178 8.49 18.95 49.64
N ALA A 179 7.26 18.97 50.15
CA ALA A 179 7.01 19.18 51.57
C ALA A 179 7.80 18.17 52.41
N SER A 180 8.44 18.64 53.48
CA SER A 180 9.26 17.79 54.34
C SER A 180 8.40 17.09 55.38
N VAL A 181 8.54 15.76 55.50
CA VAL A 181 7.77 14.95 56.47
C VAL A 181 7.99 15.41 57.91
N GLU A 182 9.19 15.92 58.21
CA GLU A 182 9.58 16.43 59.53
C GLU A 182 8.86 17.73 59.93
N LYS A 183 8.39 18.52 58.95
CA LYS A 183 7.69 19.80 59.20
C LYS A 183 6.18 19.69 59.16
N MET A 184 5.62 18.48 58.98
CA MET A 184 4.17 18.33 58.91
C MET A 184 3.51 18.58 60.26
N ALA A 185 2.46 19.40 60.24
CA ALA A 185 1.65 19.71 61.42
C ALA A 185 0.79 18.50 61.86
N PHE A 186 0.49 17.58 60.94
CA PHE A 186 -0.34 16.41 61.16
C PHE A 186 0.34 15.13 60.64
N PRO A 187 0.06 13.95 61.23
CA PRO A 187 0.55 12.70 60.68
C PRO A 187 -0.06 12.43 59.30
N LEU A 188 0.77 11.93 58.37
CA LEU A 188 0.32 11.62 57.03
C LEU A 188 -0.83 10.59 57.04
N PRO A 189 -1.93 10.86 56.32
CA PRO A 189 -3.00 9.88 56.17
C PRO A 189 -2.50 8.65 55.42
N LYS A 190 -3.12 7.48 55.68
CA LYS A 190 -2.82 6.23 54.97
C LYS A 190 -3.19 6.27 53.49
N LYS A 191 -4.09 7.18 53.11
CA LYS A 191 -4.55 7.41 51.73
C LYS A 191 -3.88 8.67 51.18
N PRO A 192 -3.70 8.80 49.86
CA PRO A 192 -3.25 10.05 49.26
C PRO A 192 -4.13 11.23 49.70
N SER A 193 -3.50 12.29 50.22
CA SER A 193 -4.16 13.53 50.62
C SER A 193 -4.23 14.51 49.45
N LEU A 194 -5.33 15.26 49.36
CA LEU A 194 -5.51 16.29 48.34
C LEU A 194 -6.22 17.51 48.93
N ALA A 195 -5.54 18.66 48.91
CA ALA A 195 -6.11 19.95 49.22
C ALA A 195 -6.40 20.73 47.94
N VAL A 196 -7.61 21.28 47.82
CA VAL A 196 -8.00 22.17 46.73
C VAL A 196 -7.99 23.59 47.26
N LEU A 197 -7.04 24.40 46.79
CA LEU A 197 -6.95 25.81 47.15
C LEU A 197 -8.03 26.63 46.42
N PRO A 198 -8.56 27.71 47.04
CA PRO A 198 -9.50 28.62 46.38
C PRO A 198 -8.91 29.19 45.10
N PHE A 199 -9.67 29.14 44.01
CA PHE A 199 -9.27 29.77 42.75
C PHE A 199 -9.24 31.30 42.87
N ASP A 200 -8.24 31.91 42.26
CA ASP A 200 -8.16 33.36 42.15
C ASP A 200 -9.24 33.90 41.19
N ASN A 201 -9.86 35.02 41.55
CA ASN A 201 -10.74 35.76 40.66
C ASN A 201 -9.91 36.71 39.78
N LEU A 202 -9.67 36.30 38.52
CA LEU A 202 -8.90 37.09 37.57
C LEU A 202 -9.67 38.29 36.97
N SER A 203 -10.99 38.37 37.17
CA SER A 203 -11.82 39.48 36.65
C SER A 203 -11.68 40.76 37.47
N GLY A 204 -11.19 40.69 38.72
CA GLY A 204 -11.05 41.84 39.62
C GLY A 204 -12.36 42.42 40.17
N ASP A 205 -13.53 41.88 39.78
CA ASP A 205 -14.84 42.27 40.31
C ASP A 205 -15.18 41.40 41.53
N PRO A 206 -15.26 41.97 42.76
CA PRO A 206 -15.58 41.22 43.97
C PRO A 206 -16.94 40.53 43.92
N LYS A 207 -17.87 41.02 43.08
CA LYS A 207 -19.17 40.37 42.91
C LYS A 207 -19.07 39.01 42.23
N GLN A 208 -17.92 38.64 41.65
CA GLN A 208 -17.71 37.35 40.99
C GLN A 208 -16.96 36.33 41.86
N ASP A 209 -16.57 36.69 43.09
CA ASP A 209 -15.86 35.78 44.00
C ASP A 209 -16.67 34.53 44.33
N TYR A 210 -18.01 34.63 44.36
CA TYR A 210 -18.89 33.49 44.58
C TYR A 210 -18.71 32.40 43.52
N PHE A 211 -18.33 32.78 42.30
CA PHE A 211 -18.13 31.85 41.20
C PHE A 211 -16.87 31.01 41.40
N SER A 212 -15.73 31.65 41.69
CA SER A 212 -14.48 30.96 42.01
C SER A 212 -14.61 30.10 43.27
N ASP A 213 -15.31 30.60 44.28
CA ASP A 213 -15.58 29.87 45.51
C ASP A 213 -16.49 28.65 45.26
N GLY A 214 -17.54 28.82 44.46
CA GLY A 214 -18.47 27.76 44.10
C GLY A 214 -17.81 26.66 43.28
N ILE A 215 -16.93 27.01 42.34
CA ILE A 215 -16.12 26.02 41.59
C ILE A 215 -15.21 25.24 42.52
N THR A 216 -14.50 25.93 43.42
CA THR A 216 -13.62 25.29 44.41
C THR A 216 -14.41 24.29 45.26
N GLU A 217 -15.57 24.69 45.76
CA GLU A 217 -16.44 23.86 46.59
C GLU A 217 -17.01 22.65 45.83
N SER A 218 -17.40 22.85 44.57
CA SER A 218 -17.87 21.77 43.70
C SER A 218 -16.77 20.72 43.47
N ILE A 219 -15.53 21.15 43.25
CA ILE A 219 -14.38 20.26 43.07
C ILE A 219 -14.06 19.51 44.35
N ILE A 220 -14.03 20.18 45.51
CA ILE A 220 -13.86 19.51 46.81
C ILE A 220 -14.93 18.45 47.02
N THR A 221 -16.19 18.78 46.71
CA THR A 221 -17.32 17.85 46.85
C THR A 221 -17.20 16.65 45.93
N ALA A 222 -16.86 16.87 44.66
CA ALA A 222 -16.68 15.82 43.68
C ALA A 222 -15.53 14.87 44.06
N LEU A 223 -14.40 15.42 44.49
CA LEU A 223 -13.23 14.62 44.90
C LEU A 223 -13.48 13.88 46.23
N SER A 224 -14.29 14.43 47.13
CA SER A 224 -14.63 13.79 48.40
C SER A 224 -15.40 12.48 48.22
N ASN A 225 -16.06 12.28 47.07
CA ASN A 225 -16.71 11.02 46.73
C ASN A 225 -15.75 9.93 46.23
N VAL A 226 -14.46 10.23 46.03
CA VAL A 226 -13.45 9.25 45.61
C VAL A 226 -12.96 8.48 46.83
N SER A 227 -13.35 7.20 46.94
CA SER A 227 -13.10 6.35 48.11
C SER A 227 -11.62 6.16 48.48
N ASN A 228 -10.70 6.41 47.55
CA ASN A 228 -9.25 6.27 47.76
C ASN A 228 -8.51 7.60 47.94
N LEU A 229 -9.20 8.72 48.13
CA LEU A 229 -8.60 10.03 48.42
C LEU A 229 -9.01 10.51 49.81
N PHE A 230 -8.08 11.16 50.51
CA PHE A 230 -8.38 11.97 51.67
C PHE A 230 -8.41 13.44 51.25
N VAL A 231 -9.61 14.01 51.13
CA VAL A 231 -9.77 15.39 50.64
C VAL A 231 -9.87 16.36 51.82
N ILE A 232 -9.05 17.41 51.81
CA ILE A 232 -9.08 18.44 52.86
C ILE A 232 -10.33 19.30 52.70
N ALA A 233 -11.07 19.47 53.81
CA ALA A 233 -12.35 20.17 53.82
C ALA A 233 -12.23 21.65 53.44
N ARG A 234 -13.28 22.18 52.79
CA ARG A 234 -13.43 23.58 52.36
C ARG A 234 -13.01 24.60 53.42
N LYS A 235 -13.46 24.45 54.67
CA LYS A 235 -13.15 25.42 55.74
C LYS A 235 -11.65 25.52 56.03
N SER A 236 -10.89 24.44 55.85
CA SER A 236 -9.45 24.43 56.05
C SER A 236 -8.69 25.06 54.88
N THR A 237 -9.06 24.73 53.64
CA THR A 237 -8.37 25.28 52.46
C THR A 237 -8.71 26.75 52.20
N PHE A 238 -9.91 27.21 52.57
CA PHE A 238 -10.31 28.61 52.41
C PHE A 238 -9.58 29.58 53.35
N THR A 239 -8.85 29.08 54.36
CA THR A 239 -7.98 29.93 55.20
C THR A 239 -6.80 30.53 54.42
N TYR A 240 -6.48 29.97 53.25
CA TYR A 240 -5.43 30.44 52.35
C TYR A 240 -5.95 31.37 51.25
N LYS A 241 -7.26 31.65 51.18
CA LYS A 241 -7.83 32.55 50.17
C LYS A 241 -7.17 33.93 50.26
N GLY A 242 -6.68 34.44 49.13
CA GLY A 242 -6.03 35.75 49.03
C GLY A 242 -4.65 35.84 49.71
N LYS A 243 -4.08 34.71 50.18
CA LYS A 243 -2.72 34.67 50.73
C LYS A 243 -1.75 34.11 49.69
N GLN A 244 -0.60 34.74 49.55
CA GLN A 244 0.51 34.18 48.79
C GLN A 244 1.26 33.18 49.67
N VAL A 245 0.85 31.92 49.62
CA VAL A 245 1.50 30.82 50.34
C VAL A 245 2.19 29.89 49.36
N LYS A 246 3.33 29.34 49.78
CA LYS A 246 4.03 28.30 49.02
C LYS A 246 3.26 26.99 49.13
N VAL A 247 3.16 26.25 48.03
CA VAL A 247 2.46 24.96 48.01
C VAL A 247 3.05 23.97 49.02
N GLN A 248 4.37 24.01 49.24
CA GLN A 248 5.03 23.20 50.28
C GLN A 248 4.46 23.46 51.66
N GLN A 249 4.32 24.74 52.01
CA GLN A 249 3.84 25.14 53.33
C GLN A 249 2.40 24.69 53.54
N VAL A 250 1.55 24.82 52.52
CA VAL A 250 0.16 24.33 52.58
C VAL A 250 0.12 22.81 52.79
N ALA A 251 0.97 22.06 52.08
CA ALA A 251 1.08 20.62 52.25
C ALA A 251 1.61 20.23 53.64
N GLU A 252 2.58 20.97 54.19
CA GLU A 252 3.09 20.76 55.55
C GLU A 252 2.02 21.07 56.62
N GLU A 253 1.21 22.11 56.42
CA GLU A 253 0.17 22.53 57.37
C GLU A 253 -1.11 21.70 57.32
N LEU A 254 -1.48 21.14 56.16
CA LEU A 254 -2.75 20.41 55.97
C LEU A 254 -2.61 18.89 55.89
N GLY A 255 -1.43 18.37 55.55
CA GLY A 255 -1.15 16.94 55.41
C GLY A 255 -1.55 16.34 54.08
#